data_AF-A0A484FHL2-F1
#
_entry.id   AF-A0A484FHL2-F1
#
_cell.length_a   1.000
_cell.length_b   1.000
_cell.length_c   1.000
_cell.angle_alpha   90.00
_cell.angle_beta   90.00
_cell.angle_gamma   90.00
#
_symmetry.space_group_name_H-M   'P 1'
#
loop_
_entity.id
_entity.type
_entity.pdbx_description
1 polymer ?
#
loop_
_entity_poly.entity_id
_entity_poly.type
_entity_poly.pdbx_seq_one_letter_code
_entity_poly.pdbx_strand_id
1 'polypeptide(L)'
;MRIASHPLAQLPLALLCLAGLAASRVVNREDPPLLPPEPDEPVAAQATITRPNGTADTPAAATPPIPITVKLFASSPGVKTCRSGSQLVNMVLPPNASSDPTFTAAGGQCYNLPGTAQCGIFMANKADGCEAKLFRGERCAHFVNLAVFLNEARPVGGFFTSMSIKCGVKSVEPPPLNLGGLGAQTHKPAGGKGARGARTVDSDMGTVGEG
;
A
#
# COMPACT_ATOMS: atom_id res chain seq x y z
N MET A 1 50.48 11.34 33.38
CA MET A 1 49.65 10.99 34.56
C MET A 1 49.41 12.24 35.39
N ARG A 2 48.23 12.86 35.26
CA ARG A 2 47.64 13.76 36.26
C ARG A 2 46.13 13.55 36.18
N ILE A 3 45.59 13.02 37.27
CA ILE A 3 44.19 12.66 37.48
C ILE A 3 43.51 13.92 38.03
N ALA A 4 42.49 14.41 37.35
CA ALA A 4 41.66 15.50 37.83
C ALA A 4 40.23 14.99 37.97
N SER A 5 39.85 14.76 39.22
CA SER A 5 38.56 14.26 39.70
C SER A 5 37.71 15.45 40.12
N HIS A 6 36.55 15.69 39.51
CA HIS A 6 35.58 16.65 40.03
C HIS A 6 34.13 16.20 39.77
N PRO A 7 33.18 16.63 40.61
CA PRO A 7 32.24 15.74 41.26
C PRO A 7 30.85 15.67 40.63
N LEU A 8 30.19 14.54 40.93
CA LEU A 8 28.75 14.30 40.87
C LEU A 8 27.96 15.48 41.46
N ALA A 9 27.19 16.16 40.60
CA ALA A 9 26.10 17.02 41.01
C ALA A 9 24.78 16.24 40.86
N GLN A 10 24.25 15.79 42.00
CA GLN A 10 22.87 15.34 42.19
C GLN A 10 21.94 16.55 42.13
N LEU A 11 20.73 16.41 41.54
CA LEU A 11 19.48 17.14 41.85
C LEU A 11 18.36 16.73 40.86
N PRO A 12 17.05 16.89 41.18
CA PRO A 12 16.25 15.88 41.87
C PRO A 12 15.09 15.33 41.03
N LEU A 13 14.57 14.19 41.51
CA LEU A 13 13.25 13.62 41.19
C LEU A 13 12.15 14.68 41.40
N ALA A 14 11.37 14.97 40.35
CA ALA A 14 10.07 15.63 40.48
C ALA A 14 8.97 14.66 40.04
N LEU A 15 8.07 14.45 40.99
CA LEU A 15 7.04 13.43 41.11
C LEU A 15 5.73 13.89 40.44
N LEU A 16 5.05 12.95 39.78
CA LEU A 16 3.61 12.83 39.46
C LEU A 16 2.73 14.08 39.31
N CYS A 17 1.97 14.12 38.19
CA CYS A 17 0.55 14.49 38.23
C CYS A 17 -0.28 13.77 37.11
N LEU A 18 -1.07 12.81 37.59
CA LEU A 18 -2.46 12.48 37.24
C LEU A 18 -2.90 12.18 35.80
N ALA A 19 -3.30 10.91 35.64
CA ALA A 19 -4.27 10.42 34.66
C ALA A 19 -5.64 11.10 34.83
N GLY A 20 -6.21 11.56 33.71
CA GLY A 20 -7.60 12.02 33.59
C GLY A 20 -8.34 11.14 32.59
N LEU A 21 -9.37 10.48 33.11
CA LEU A 21 -10.15 9.41 32.48
C LEU A 21 -10.92 9.84 31.22
N ALA A 22 -10.98 8.90 30.29
CA ALA A 22 -11.88 8.88 29.15
C ALA A 22 -13.34 8.94 29.60
N ALA A 23 -14.13 9.79 28.93
CA ALA A 23 -15.58 9.71 28.92
C ALA A 23 -16.04 9.47 27.48
N SER A 24 -16.14 8.20 27.09
CA SER A 24 -16.86 7.77 25.90
C SER A 24 -18.32 8.17 26.06
N ARG A 25 -18.82 9.12 25.25
CA ARG A 25 -20.25 9.37 25.18
C ARG A 25 -20.91 8.28 24.35
N VAL A 26 -21.78 7.58 25.06
CA VAL A 26 -22.73 6.57 24.64
C VAL A 26 -23.58 7.06 23.46
N VAL A 27 -23.73 6.12 22.52
CA VAL A 27 -24.71 5.98 21.45
C VAL A 27 -26.06 6.64 21.78
N ASN A 28 -26.48 7.62 20.98
CA ASN A 28 -27.90 7.93 20.84
C ASN A 28 -28.43 7.14 19.64
N ARG A 29 -29.36 6.23 19.94
CA ARG A 29 -30.08 5.34 19.04
C ARG A 29 -31.47 5.94 18.88
N GLU A 30 -31.68 6.65 17.77
CA GLU A 30 -33.01 7.05 17.31
C GLU A 30 -33.20 6.48 15.88
N ASP A 31 -34.23 5.68 15.74
CA ASP A 31 -34.87 5.14 14.52
C ASP A 31 -36.37 5.49 14.70
N PRO A 32 -37.24 5.78 13.68
CA PRO A 32 -37.33 5.22 12.31
C PRO A 32 -37.84 6.27 11.26
N PRO A 33 -38.55 5.91 10.17
CA PRO A 33 -38.20 5.05 9.02
C PRO A 33 -38.27 5.83 7.68
N LEU A 34 -37.85 5.22 6.56
CA LEU A 34 -38.64 5.05 5.33
C LEU A 34 -37.80 4.36 4.23
N LEU A 35 -38.42 3.34 3.64
CA LEU A 35 -37.92 2.40 2.64
C LEU A 35 -37.22 3.05 1.43
N PRO A 36 -36.11 2.46 0.92
CA PRO A 36 -35.75 2.56 -0.49
C PRO A 36 -36.45 1.45 -1.30
N PRO A 37 -36.96 1.75 -2.52
CA PRO A 37 -37.60 0.76 -3.38
C PRO A 37 -36.62 -0.30 -3.91
N GLU A 38 -37.20 -1.45 -4.27
CA GLU A 38 -36.56 -2.70 -4.65
C GLU A 38 -35.65 -2.63 -5.89
N PRO A 39 -34.71 -3.57 -6.05
CA PRO A 39 -33.80 -3.62 -7.20
C PRO A 39 -34.44 -4.38 -8.38
N ASP A 40 -34.56 -3.72 -9.53
CA ASP A 40 -34.78 -4.42 -10.80
C ASP A 40 -33.48 -5.14 -11.23
N GLU A 41 -33.51 -6.46 -11.20
CA GLU A 41 -32.60 -7.36 -11.91
C GLU A 41 -33.08 -7.52 -13.38
N PRO A 42 -32.38 -8.25 -14.27
CA PRO A 42 -31.13 -7.93 -14.94
C PRO A 42 -31.36 -7.75 -16.46
N VAL A 43 -30.94 -6.63 -17.08
CA VAL A 43 -30.87 -6.57 -18.54
C VAL A 43 -29.47 -7.00 -18.99
N ALA A 44 -29.42 -8.21 -19.54
CA ALA A 44 -28.30 -8.74 -20.29
C ALA A 44 -27.90 -7.79 -21.43
N ALA A 45 -26.87 -6.97 -21.21
CA ALA A 45 -26.20 -6.24 -22.28
C ALA A 45 -25.09 -7.10 -22.86
N GLN A 46 -25.38 -7.61 -24.04
CA GLN A 46 -24.55 -8.46 -24.88
C GLN A 46 -23.24 -7.75 -25.19
N ALA A 47 -22.10 -8.41 -24.92
CA ALA A 47 -20.79 -7.94 -25.34
C ALA A 47 -20.68 -8.03 -26.87
N THR A 48 -21.04 -6.96 -27.57
CA THR A 48 -20.66 -6.77 -28.96
C THR A 48 -19.20 -6.33 -28.99
N ILE A 49 -18.31 -7.24 -29.41
CA ILE A 49 -16.92 -6.93 -29.72
C ILE A 49 -16.90 -6.13 -31.02
N THR A 50 -17.05 -4.81 -30.93
CA THR A 50 -16.69 -3.90 -32.03
C THR A 50 -15.24 -3.49 -31.82
N ARG A 51 -14.34 -4.06 -32.63
CA ARG A 51 -12.95 -3.62 -32.75
C ARG A 51 -12.92 -2.23 -33.39
N PRO A 52 -12.42 -1.16 -32.74
CA PRO A 52 -12.19 0.09 -33.43
C PRO A 52 -10.81 0.03 -34.09
N ASN A 53 -10.83 0.08 -35.40
CA ASN A 53 -9.68 0.33 -36.25
C ASN A 53 -9.33 1.82 -36.14
N GLY A 54 -8.05 2.13 -35.87
CA GLY A 54 -7.37 3.36 -36.31
C GLY A 54 -7.95 4.75 -35.98
N THR A 55 -7.16 5.48 -35.17
CA THR A 55 -6.93 6.93 -35.23
C THR A 55 -7.91 7.85 -34.47
N ALA A 56 -7.56 8.14 -33.21
CA ALA A 56 -7.50 9.49 -32.65
C ALA A 56 -6.79 9.40 -31.29
N ASP A 57 -5.61 9.99 -31.15
CA ASP A 57 -5.01 10.31 -29.85
C ASP A 57 -5.94 11.30 -29.14
N THR A 58 -6.95 10.76 -28.48
CA THR A 58 -7.71 11.52 -27.49
C THR A 58 -6.74 11.75 -26.33
N PRO A 59 -6.47 13.00 -25.91
CA PRO A 59 -5.69 13.24 -24.71
C PRO A 59 -6.33 12.43 -23.60
N ALA A 60 -5.60 11.45 -23.07
CA ALA A 60 -6.06 10.61 -21.99
C ALA A 60 -6.67 11.54 -20.94
N ALA A 61 -7.95 11.30 -20.58
CA ALA A 61 -8.66 12.11 -19.61
C ALA A 61 -7.74 12.34 -18.41
N ALA A 62 -7.40 13.60 -18.14
CA ALA A 62 -6.46 13.94 -17.09
C ALA A 62 -7.04 13.40 -15.77
N THR A 63 -6.44 12.33 -15.25
CA THR A 63 -6.78 11.82 -13.93
C THR A 63 -6.68 12.99 -12.95
N PRO A 64 -7.71 13.23 -12.10
CA PRO A 64 -7.67 14.33 -11.17
C PRO A 64 -6.39 14.25 -10.33
N PRO A 65 -5.66 15.36 -10.17
CA PRO A 65 -4.35 15.34 -9.54
C PRO A 65 -4.47 14.91 -8.08
N ILE A 66 -3.95 13.73 -7.76
CA ILE A 66 -3.83 13.27 -6.37
C ILE A 66 -2.63 14.00 -5.76
N PRO A 67 -2.77 14.59 -4.55
CA PRO A 67 -1.63 15.22 -3.88
C PRO A 67 -0.57 14.17 -3.52
N ILE A 68 0.70 14.56 -3.65
CA ILE A 68 1.83 13.74 -3.24
C ILE A 68 1.90 13.77 -1.71
N THR A 69 1.53 12.68 -1.04
CA THR A 69 1.41 12.63 0.42
C THR A 69 2.15 11.46 1.04
N VAL A 70 2.65 11.71 2.25
CA VAL A 70 3.30 10.71 3.10
C VAL A 70 2.65 10.75 4.48
N LYS A 71 2.09 9.62 4.89
CA LYS A 71 1.52 9.44 6.24
C LYS A 71 2.26 8.32 6.94
N LEU A 72 2.85 8.59 8.09
CA LEU A 72 3.62 7.61 8.85
C LEU A 72 3.01 7.39 10.22
N PHE A 73 3.10 6.15 10.70
CA PHE A 73 2.50 5.73 11.95
C PHE A 73 3.53 4.95 12.79
N ALA A 74 3.46 5.12 14.10
CA ALA A 74 4.25 4.35 15.06
C ALA A 74 3.76 2.89 15.21
N SER A 75 2.64 2.55 14.57
CA SER A 75 1.97 1.25 14.64
C SER A 75 2.30 0.37 13.44
N SER A 76 2.09 -0.94 13.60
CA SER A 76 2.31 -1.94 12.57
C SER A 76 1.30 -1.83 11.40
N PRO A 77 1.66 -2.34 10.21
CA PRO A 77 0.73 -2.43 9.09
C PRO A 77 -0.44 -3.38 9.41
N GLY A 78 -1.62 -3.01 8.92
CA GLY A 78 -2.80 -3.87 8.83
C GLY A 78 -3.00 -4.37 7.40
N VAL A 79 -4.10 -5.08 7.16
CA VAL A 79 -4.39 -5.70 5.85
C VAL A 79 -4.59 -4.65 4.75
N LYS A 80 -5.18 -3.50 5.09
CA LYS A 80 -5.48 -2.42 4.13
C LYS A 80 -5.04 -1.02 4.57
N THR A 81 -4.65 -0.86 5.83
CA THR A 81 -4.31 0.43 6.44
C THR A 81 -3.13 0.25 7.38
N CYS A 82 -2.46 1.34 7.75
CA CYS A 82 -1.67 1.32 8.98
C CYS A 82 -2.64 1.22 10.17
N ARG A 83 -2.39 0.29 11.11
CA ARG A 83 -3.31 0.06 12.24
C ARG A 83 -3.47 1.35 13.05
N SER A 84 -4.63 1.54 13.68
CA SER A 84 -4.95 2.71 14.50
C SER A 84 -3.85 2.95 15.54
N GLY A 85 -3.05 3.98 15.32
CA GLY A 85 -1.94 4.39 16.17
C GLY A 85 -1.65 5.87 15.92
N SER A 86 -0.83 6.48 16.76
CA SER A 86 -0.48 7.90 16.60
C SER A 86 0.25 8.11 15.27
N GLN A 87 -0.30 9.00 14.45
CA GLN A 87 0.35 9.45 13.24
C GLN A 87 1.57 10.29 13.62
N LEU A 88 2.76 9.88 13.16
CA LEU A 88 4.03 10.55 13.42
C LEU A 88 4.27 11.69 12.43
N VAL A 89 3.88 11.48 11.18
CA VAL A 89 4.11 12.43 10.08
C VAL A 89 2.87 12.49 9.20
N ASN A 90 2.45 13.70 8.86
CA ASN A 90 1.49 13.99 7.80
C ASN A 90 2.12 15.04 6.88
N MET A 91 2.76 14.63 5.80
CA MET A 91 3.47 15.52 4.89
C MET A 91 2.79 15.52 3.53
N VAL A 92 2.66 16.72 2.96
CA VAL A 92 2.28 16.94 1.57
C VAL A 92 3.49 17.54 0.86
N LEU A 93 3.95 16.90 -0.22
CA LEU A 93 5.04 17.42 -1.03
C LEU A 93 4.52 18.49 -2.00
N PRO A 94 5.39 19.39 -2.48
CA PRO A 94 5.03 20.34 -3.51
C PRO A 94 4.46 19.63 -4.76
N PRO A 95 3.44 20.18 -5.43
CA PRO A 95 2.85 19.57 -6.62
C PRO A 95 3.84 19.47 -7.79
N ASN A 96 4.92 20.26 -7.76
CA ASN A 96 6.01 20.24 -8.73
C ASN A 96 7.21 19.38 -8.28
N ALA A 97 7.07 18.51 -7.27
CA ALA A 97 8.19 17.68 -6.78
C ALA A 97 8.84 16.84 -7.90
N SER A 98 8.10 16.43 -8.92
CA SER A 98 8.62 15.64 -10.05
C SER A 98 9.53 16.43 -11.01
N SER A 99 9.54 17.75 -10.93
CA SER A 99 10.42 18.63 -11.71
C SER A 99 11.38 19.44 -10.85
N ASP A 100 11.20 19.45 -9.53
CA ASP A 100 12.05 20.17 -8.59
C ASP A 100 13.41 19.43 -8.41
N PRO A 101 14.56 20.11 -8.61
CA PRO A 101 15.90 19.56 -8.38
C PRO A 101 16.09 18.92 -7.01
N THR A 102 15.39 19.45 -6.00
CA THR A 102 15.34 18.98 -4.63
C THR A 102 14.95 17.49 -4.61
N PHE A 103 13.92 17.08 -5.34
CA PHE A 103 13.43 15.71 -5.34
C PHE A 103 13.91 14.87 -6.52
N THR A 104 14.40 15.48 -7.59
CA THR A 104 14.85 14.77 -8.81
C THR A 104 16.33 14.39 -8.77
N ALA A 105 17.12 14.97 -7.87
CA ALA A 105 18.51 14.59 -7.65
C ALA A 105 18.67 13.09 -7.35
N ALA A 106 19.85 12.54 -7.65
CA ALA A 106 20.11 11.10 -7.58
C ALA A 106 19.75 10.46 -6.23
N GLY A 107 20.00 11.19 -5.13
CA GLY A 107 19.74 10.74 -3.76
C GLY A 107 18.34 11.05 -3.22
N GLY A 108 17.56 11.92 -3.88
CA GLY A 108 16.32 12.48 -3.34
C GLY A 108 16.54 13.42 -2.15
N GLN A 109 15.43 13.85 -1.52
CA GLN A 109 15.46 14.59 -0.27
C GLN A 109 15.35 13.70 0.95
N CYS A 110 16.32 13.82 1.85
CA CYS A 110 16.35 13.10 3.10
C CYS A 110 15.58 13.84 4.21
N TYR A 111 14.72 13.10 4.92
CA TYR A 111 13.93 13.57 6.04
C TYR A 111 14.21 12.69 7.26
N ASN A 112 14.55 13.33 8.38
CA ASN A 112 14.56 12.67 9.69
C ASN A 112 13.14 12.64 10.25
N LEU A 113 12.77 11.52 10.86
CA LEU A 113 11.47 11.37 11.49
C LEU A 113 11.55 11.77 12.97
N PRO A 114 10.46 12.30 13.55
CA PRO A 114 10.40 12.64 14.98
C PRO A 114 10.41 11.38 15.88
N GLY A 115 10.34 10.19 15.30
CA GLY A 115 10.39 8.90 16.00
C GLY A 115 10.42 7.75 15.01
N THR A 116 10.42 6.51 15.52
CA THR A 116 10.45 5.31 14.68
C THR A 116 9.06 5.03 14.09
N ALA A 117 8.93 5.13 12.78
CA ALA A 117 7.76 4.66 12.06
C ALA A 117 7.82 3.15 11.86
N GLN A 118 6.65 2.51 11.94
CA GLN A 118 6.45 1.07 11.70
C GLN A 118 5.60 0.79 10.46
N CYS A 119 4.86 1.80 10.01
CA CYS A 119 4.01 1.75 8.83
C CYS A 119 3.95 3.11 8.15
N GLY A 120 3.95 3.12 6.82
CA GLY A 120 3.77 4.32 6.00
C GLY A 120 2.75 4.11 4.88
N ILE A 121 2.05 5.17 4.51
CA ILE A 121 1.20 5.25 3.33
C ILE A 121 1.77 6.37 2.44
N PHE A 122 2.08 6.02 1.19
CA PHE A 122 2.73 6.87 0.21
C PHE A 122 1.82 6.99 -1.01
N MET A 123 1.26 8.18 -1.26
CA MET A 123 0.29 8.39 -2.32
C MET A 123 0.72 9.49 -3.29
N ALA A 124 0.64 9.23 -4.59
CA ALA A 124 0.88 10.20 -5.66
C ALA A 124 0.28 9.66 -6.97
N ASN A 125 0.30 10.48 -8.03
CA ASN A 125 -0.01 9.97 -9.36
C ASN A 125 1.17 9.15 -9.88
N LYS A 126 0.90 8.13 -10.73
CA LYS A 126 1.97 7.37 -11.40
C LYS A 126 2.88 8.28 -12.23
N ALA A 127 2.32 9.35 -12.79
CA ALA A 127 3.06 10.36 -13.56
C ALA A 127 4.09 11.13 -12.72
N ASP A 128 3.90 11.23 -11.40
CA ASP A 128 4.81 11.96 -10.52
C ASP A 128 6.12 11.17 -10.30
N GLY A 129 6.09 9.84 -10.48
CA GLY A 129 7.26 8.97 -10.43
C GLY A 129 8.00 9.04 -9.09
N CYS A 130 7.24 9.08 -7.98
CA CYS A 130 7.81 9.21 -6.64
C CYS A 130 8.11 7.86 -5.97
N GLU A 131 9.26 7.77 -5.33
CA GLU A 131 9.72 6.65 -4.51
C GLU A 131 10.34 7.17 -3.21
N ALA A 132 10.16 6.44 -2.12
CA ALA A 132 10.78 6.71 -0.83
C ALA A 132 11.68 5.54 -0.42
N LYS A 133 12.97 5.80 -0.24
CA LYS A 133 13.89 4.87 0.42
C LYS A 133 13.75 5.05 1.92
N LEU A 134 13.55 3.95 2.65
CA LEU A 134 13.34 3.92 4.10
C LEU A 134 14.62 3.43 4.78
N PHE A 135 14.94 4.03 5.92
CA PHE A 135 16.22 3.87 6.60
C PHE A 135 16.05 3.68 8.11
N ARG A 136 16.83 2.77 8.71
CA ARG A 136 16.79 2.52 10.17
C ARG A 136 17.52 3.58 11.00
N GLY A 137 18.52 4.24 10.43
CA GLY A 137 19.26 5.32 11.09
C GLY A 137 18.77 6.69 10.63
N GLU A 138 19.22 7.72 11.35
CA GLU A 138 19.02 9.11 10.94
C GLU A 138 19.82 9.44 9.67
N ARG A 139 19.48 10.55 9.03
CA ARG A 139 20.16 11.10 7.84
C ARG A 139 20.30 10.07 6.72
N CYS A 140 19.26 9.25 6.55
CA CYS A 140 19.18 8.23 5.52
C CYS A 140 20.30 7.19 5.59
N ALA A 141 20.67 6.79 6.82
CA ALA A 141 21.64 5.74 7.07
C ALA A 141 20.96 4.36 7.23
N HIS A 142 21.61 3.30 6.71
CA HIS A 142 21.14 1.91 6.80
C HIS A 142 19.79 1.67 6.11
N PHE A 143 19.83 1.49 4.79
CA PHE A 143 18.66 1.19 3.96
C PHE A 143 17.95 -0.07 4.45
N VAL A 144 16.61 -0.03 4.48
CA VAL A 144 15.79 -1.18 4.87
C VAL A 144 14.69 -1.53 3.90
N ASN A 145 14.10 -0.55 3.21
CA ASN A 145 13.00 -0.83 2.29
C ASN A 145 12.81 0.30 1.28
N LEU A 146 12.13 0.01 0.18
CA LEU A 146 11.69 0.98 -0.82
C LEU A 146 10.16 1.02 -0.86
N ALA A 147 9.58 2.21 -0.78
CA ALA A 147 8.16 2.45 -0.95
C ALA A 147 7.93 3.22 -2.26
N VAL A 148 7.09 2.71 -3.14
CA VAL A 148 6.67 3.42 -4.35
C VAL A 148 5.36 4.13 -4.05
N PHE A 149 5.23 5.39 -4.50
CA PHE A 149 4.00 6.13 -4.34
C PHE A 149 3.00 5.65 -5.39
N LEU A 150 1.80 5.32 -4.95
CA LEU A 150 0.72 4.82 -5.80
C LEU A 150 -0.48 5.75 -5.72
N ASN A 151 -1.38 5.65 -6.68
CA ASN A 151 -2.66 6.37 -6.66
C ASN A 151 -3.67 5.77 -5.66
N GLU A 152 -3.28 4.71 -4.95
CA GLU A 152 -4.08 4.02 -3.96
C GLU A 152 -3.31 3.89 -2.64
N ALA A 153 -4.03 3.92 -1.52
CA ALA A 153 -3.42 3.77 -0.21
C ALA A 153 -2.95 2.33 0.01
N ARG A 154 -1.63 2.11 -0.05
CA ARG A 154 -1.01 0.84 0.33
C ARG A 154 -0.13 1.01 1.56
N PRO A 155 -0.36 0.23 2.64
CA PRO A 155 0.52 0.26 3.80
C PRO A 155 1.85 -0.41 3.46
N VAL A 156 2.96 0.29 3.74
CA VAL A 156 4.31 -0.24 3.69
C VAL A 156 4.81 -0.41 5.13
N GLY A 157 5.04 -1.65 5.51
CA GLY A 157 5.58 -1.99 6.82
C GLY A 157 7.09 -1.88 6.91
N GLY A 158 7.59 -1.69 8.13
CA GLY A 158 9.01 -1.75 8.47
C GLY A 158 9.37 -0.74 9.56
N PHE A 159 10.47 -0.97 10.25
CA PHE A 159 10.99 -0.03 11.26
C PHE A 159 11.99 0.93 10.62
N PHE A 160 11.65 2.22 10.57
CA PHE A 160 12.50 3.26 9.98
C PHE A 160 12.40 4.59 10.75
N THR A 161 13.50 5.34 10.76
CA THR A 161 13.68 6.62 11.49
C THR A 161 14.07 7.77 10.57
N SER A 162 14.39 7.49 9.31
CA SER A 162 14.50 8.48 8.25
C SER A 162 14.05 7.91 6.91
N MET A 163 13.75 8.80 5.96
CA MET A 163 13.43 8.43 4.58
C MET A 163 14.07 9.39 3.60
N SER A 164 14.41 8.92 2.40
CA SER A 164 14.73 9.79 1.27
C SER A 164 13.67 9.69 0.19
N ILE A 165 13.07 10.81 -0.18
CA ILE A 165 12.03 10.87 -1.22
C ILE A 165 12.63 11.39 -2.51
N LYS A 166 12.47 10.62 -3.58
CA LYS A 166 12.86 10.98 -4.93
C LYS A 166 11.63 10.97 -5.84
N CYS A 167 11.48 11.97 -6.69
CA CYS A 167 10.39 12.07 -7.65
C CYS A 167 10.93 12.25 -9.09
N GLY A 168 10.04 12.16 -10.07
CA GLY A 168 10.40 12.27 -11.49
C GLY A 168 11.10 11.02 -12.03
N VAL A 169 11.00 9.88 -11.34
CA VAL A 169 11.53 8.61 -11.84
C VAL A 169 10.69 8.15 -13.02
N LYS A 170 11.30 8.06 -14.19
CA LYS A 170 10.62 7.56 -15.39
C LYS A 170 10.40 6.06 -15.25
N SER A 171 9.13 5.64 -15.25
CA SER A 171 8.75 4.23 -15.34
C SER A 171 9.23 3.68 -16.68
N VAL A 172 10.29 2.89 -16.67
CA VAL A 172 10.71 2.12 -17.85
C VAL A 172 9.84 0.87 -17.87
N GLU A 173 8.92 0.79 -18.83
CA GLU A 173 8.18 -0.44 -19.10
C GLU A 173 9.21 -1.51 -19.51
N PRO A 174 9.39 -2.60 -18.74
CA PRO A 174 10.29 -3.65 -19.18
C PRO A 174 9.75 -4.26 -20.47
N PRO A 175 10.62 -4.67 -21.42
CA PRO A 175 10.19 -5.43 -22.58
C PRO A 175 9.34 -6.63 -22.15
N PRO A 176 8.28 -6.98 -22.90
CA PRO A 176 7.43 -8.12 -22.54
C PRO A 176 8.30 -9.36 -22.34
N LEU A 177 8.14 -10.04 -21.20
CA LEU A 177 8.78 -11.33 -20.97
C LEU A 177 8.34 -12.27 -22.08
N ASN A 178 9.25 -12.54 -23.01
CA ASN A 178 9.08 -13.59 -23.99
C ASN A 178 9.13 -14.92 -23.25
N LEU A 179 7.97 -15.39 -22.77
CA LEU A 179 7.77 -16.76 -22.28
C LEU A 179 7.78 -17.75 -23.47
N GLY A 180 8.79 -17.65 -24.33
CA GLY A 180 8.98 -18.40 -25.58
C GLY A 180 9.19 -19.89 -25.36
N GLY A 181 8.18 -20.56 -24.81
CA GLY A 181 8.19 -21.99 -24.48
C GLY A 181 6.93 -22.51 -23.79
N LEU A 182 5.98 -21.66 -23.36
CA LEU A 182 4.75 -22.11 -22.68
C LEU A 182 3.50 -22.13 -23.58
N GLY A 183 3.65 -21.92 -24.89
CA GLY A 183 2.55 -22.00 -25.85
C GLY A 183 2.68 -23.22 -26.76
N ALA A 184 1.87 -24.27 -26.50
CA ALA A 184 1.31 -25.24 -27.46
C ALA A 184 1.22 -26.69 -26.92
N GLN A 185 0.56 -26.90 -25.78
CA GLN A 185 -0.05 -28.20 -25.46
C GLN A 185 -1.45 -27.99 -24.85
N THR A 186 -2.22 -27.03 -25.35
CA THR A 186 -3.67 -27.04 -25.13
C THR A 186 -4.25 -28.02 -26.13
N HIS A 187 -4.40 -29.27 -25.73
CA HIS A 187 -5.10 -30.29 -26.52
C HIS A 187 -6.53 -29.80 -26.79
N LYS A 188 -6.77 -29.40 -28.03
CA LYS A 188 -8.10 -29.16 -28.59
C LYS A 188 -8.86 -30.49 -28.56
N PRO A 189 -9.98 -30.63 -27.83
CA PRO A 189 -10.80 -31.82 -27.96
C PRO A 189 -11.41 -31.82 -29.36
N ALA A 190 -11.00 -32.80 -30.17
CA ALA A 190 -11.61 -33.05 -31.46
C ALA A 190 -13.07 -33.49 -31.23
N GLY A 191 -14.00 -32.78 -31.87
CA GLY A 191 -15.38 -33.23 -31.95
C GLY A 191 -15.45 -34.60 -32.61
N GLY A 192 -15.91 -35.60 -31.85
CA GLY A 192 -16.08 -36.97 -32.30
C GLY A 192 -17.33 -37.56 -31.66
N LYS A 193 -18.25 -38.00 -32.52
CA LYS A 193 -19.57 -38.54 -32.20
C LYS A 193 -19.51 -39.70 -31.19
N GLY A 194 -20.42 -39.63 -30.21
CA GLY A 194 -21.16 -40.76 -29.63
C GLY A 194 -20.38 -41.92 -29.01
N ALA A 195 -20.46 -42.05 -27.69
CA ALA A 195 -20.68 -43.34 -27.05
C ALA A 195 -21.18 -43.14 -25.62
N ARG A 196 -22.34 -43.73 -25.32
CA ARG A 196 -22.84 -43.92 -23.96
C ARG A 196 -21.81 -44.70 -23.14
N GLY A 197 -21.58 -44.28 -21.90
CA GLY A 197 -20.75 -45.02 -20.95
C GLY A 197 -20.92 -44.47 -19.55
N ALA A 198 -21.99 -44.88 -18.88
CA ALA A 198 -22.15 -44.69 -17.45
C ALA A 198 -21.02 -45.41 -16.71
N ARG A 199 -20.33 -44.73 -15.78
CA ARG A 199 -19.64 -45.38 -14.66
C ARG A 199 -19.80 -44.57 -13.38
N THR A 200 -20.38 -45.27 -12.44
CA THR A 200 -20.55 -45.08 -11.00
C THR A 200 -19.27 -44.58 -10.31
N VAL A 201 -19.45 -43.61 -9.42
CA VAL A 201 -18.47 -43.23 -8.38
C VAL A 201 -18.67 -44.15 -7.18
N ASP A 202 -17.72 -45.06 -6.97
CA ASP A 202 -17.57 -45.82 -5.74
C ASP A 202 -16.77 -44.94 -4.75
N SER A 203 -17.38 -44.62 -3.61
CA SER A 203 -16.76 -43.90 -2.51
C SER A 203 -16.35 -44.93 -1.47
N ASP A 204 -15.08 -45.30 -1.44
CA ASP A 204 -14.50 -46.05 -0.33
C ASP A 204 -13.24 -45.32 0.15
N MET A 205 -13.29 -44.78 1.36
CA MET A 205 -12.09 -44.41 2.11
C MET A 205 -12.36 -44.51 3.61
N GLY A 206 -12.09 -45.70 4.13
CA GLY A 206 -11.15 -45.86 5.24
C GLY A 206 -11.64 -45.43 6.63
N THR A 207 -12.31 -46.34 7.31
CA THR A 207 -12.37 -46.42 8.78
C THR A 207 -10.99 -46.72 9.36
N VAL A 208 -10.52 -45.90 10.30
CA VAL A 208 -9.42 -46.22 11.22
C VAL A 208 -10.01 -46.31 12.63
N GLY A 209 -10.18 -47.54 13.12
CA GLY A 209 -10.08 -47.88 14.56
C GLY A 209 -8.69 -48.50 14.78
N GLU A 210 -8.17 -48.78 15.96
CA GLU A 210 -8.61 -48.78 17.35
C GLU A 210 -7.33 -49.10 18.17
N GLY A 211 -7.27 -48.79 19.47
CA GLY A 211 -6.23 -49.31 20.38
C GLY A 211 -5.72 -48.34 21.42
#